data_AF-A0A4U3A819-F1
#
_entry.id   AF-A0A4U3A819-F1
#
_cell.length_a   1.000
_cell.length_b   1.000
_cell.length_c   1.000
_cell.angle_alpha   90.00
_cell.angle_beta   90.00
_cell.angle_gamma   90.00
#
_symmetry.space_group_name_H-M   'P 1'
#
loop_
_entity.id
_entity.type
_entity.pdbx_description
1 polymer ?
#
loop_
_entity_poly.entity_id
_entity_poly.type
_entity_poly.pdbx_seq_one_letter_code
_entity_poly.pdbx_strand_id
1 'polypeptide(L)'
;TDGTSDIVLATYGAYALIFHEDEVSPVGVRAAGVKAINLKEDDYVASGKPLNGDKDQLILVTQRGAVKRLKASEIEKSTRAKRGLVIFKELKRNPYRIVGIEIVRDDELVYMKTEKHIVEEIDPKAYRNKDRYSNGSLVLDVNDTGEVIET
;
A
#
# COMPACT_ATOMS: atom_id res chain seq x y z
N THR A 1 -6.16 14.83 -11.99
CA THR A 1 -4.72 14.55 -12.12
C THR A 1 -4.21 15.38 -13.29
N ASP A 2 -2.89 15.59 -13.42
CA ASP A 2 -2.30 16.41 -14.49
C ASP A 2 -1.48 15.60 -15.50
N GLY A 3 -1.48 14.26 -15.40
CA GLY A 3 -0.74 13.35 -16.27
C GLY A 3 0.72 13.15 -15.88
N THR A 4 1.25 13.92 -14.93
CA THR A 4 2.69 13.92 -14.62
C THR A 4 3.08 13.04 -13.44
N SER A 5 2.10 12.43 -12.78
CA SER A 5 2.30 11.63 -11.58
C SER A 5 2.59 10.17 -11.91
N ASP A 6 3.35 9.52 -11.04
CA ASP A 6 3.35 8.06 -10.98
C ASP A 6 2.17 7.60 -10.13
N ILE A 7 1.62 6.43 -10.42
CA ILE A 7 0.57 5.81 -9.62
C ILE A 7 1.17 4.60 -8.91
N VAL A 8 1.09 4.57 -7.58
CA VAL A 8 1.32 3.35 -6.80
C VAL A 8 -0.01 2.65 -6.56
N LEU A 9 -0.06 1.37 -6.92
CA LEU A 9 -1.13 0.46 -6.54
C LEU A 9 -0.58 -0.59 -5.59
N ALA A 10 -1.37 -0.97 -4.58
CA ALA A 10 -1.08 -2.10 -3.73
C ALA A 10 -2.26 -3.05 -3.64
N THR A 11 -1.95 -4.33 -3.64
CA THR A 11 -2.93 -5.41 -3.56
C THR A 11 -3.04 -5.96 -2.15
N TYR A 12 -4.20 -6.52 -1.84
CA TYR A 12 -4.44 -7.23 -0.59
C TYR A 12 -3.37 -8.32 -0.36
N GLY A 13 -2.99 -9.04 -1.42
CA GLY A 13 -1.92 -10.05 -1.45
C GLY A 13 -0.49 -9.51 -1.30
N ALA A 14 -0.30 -8.26 -0.90
CA ALA A 14 0.99 -7.61 -0.67
C ALA A 14 1.91 -7.56 -1.89
N TYR A 15 1.32 -7.27 -3.06
CA TYR A 15 2.04 -6.80 -4.25
C TYR A 15 1.85 -5.29 -4.41
N ALA A 16 2.86 -4.60 -4.93
CA ALA A 16 2.73 -3.21 -5.34
C ALA A 16 3.28 -2.98 -6.75
N LEU A 17 2.63 -2.10 -7.50
CA LEU A 17 3.06 -1.69 -8.84
C LEU A 17 3.10 -0.18 -8.89
N ILE A 18 4.21 0.36 -9.40
CA ILE A 18 4.32 1.77 -9.77
C ILE A 18 4.39 1.85 -11.30
N PHE A 19 3.54 2.67 -11.90
CA PHE A 19 3.55 2.97 -13.34
C PHE A 19 3.20 4.45 -13.56
N HIS A 20 3.56 5.00 -14.72
CA HIS A 20 3.32 6.41 -15.01
C HIS A 20 1.87 6.64 -15.44
N GLU A 21 1.22 7.72 -14.95
CA GLU A 21 -0.20 7.97 -15.23
C GLU A 21 -0.52 8.06 -16.73
N ASP A 22 0.39 8.62 -17.54
CA ASP A 22 0.25 8.71 -19.01
C ASP A 22 0.05 7.36 -19.73
N GLU A 23 0.32 6.22 -19.08
CA GLU A 23 -0.03 4.90 -19.62
C GLU A 23 -1.55 4.63 -19.66
N VAL A 24 -2.33 5.45 -18.97
CA VAL A 24 -3.80 5.42 -18.93
C VAL A 24 -4.33 6.51 -19.84
N SER A 25 -4.78 6.10 -21.03
CA SER A 25 -5.44 7.03 -21.95
C SER A 25 -6.72 7.59 -21.33
N PRO A 26 -7.02 8.89 -21.54
CA PRO A 26 -8.31 9.45 -21.16
C PRO A 26 -9.45 8.66 -21.79
N VAL A 27 -10.43 8.28 -20.99
CA VAL A 27 -11.63 7.59 -21.43
C VAL A 27 -12.88 8.37 -21.02
N GLY A 28 -13.98 8.19 -21.75
CA GLY A 28 -15.24 8.83 -21.42
C GLY A 28 -15.81 8.34 -20.08
N VAL A 29 -16.69 9.14 -19.47
CA VAL A 29 -17.29 8.89 -18.14
C VAL A 29 -17.97 7.51 -18.03
N ARG A 30 -18.48 6.96 -19.14
CA ARG A 30 -19.17 5.65 -19.17
C ARG A 30 -18.24 4.46 -19.45
N ALA A 31 -16.95 4.69 -19.65
CA ALA A 31 -16.00 3.63 -19.94
C ALA A 31 -15.65 2.86 -18.66
N ALA A 32 -15.31 1.56 -18.80
CA ALA A 32 -14.85 0.73 -17.70
C ALA A 32 -13.38 1.01 -17.29
N GLY A 33 -12.68 1.92 -17.99
CA GLY A 33 -11.25 2.17 -17.80
C GLY A 33 -10.35 1.15 -18.51
N VAL A 34 -9.11 1.08 -18.05
CA VAL A 34 -8.08 0.16 -18.57
C VAL A 34 -7.47 -0.65 -17.43
N LYS A 35 -6.91 -1.83 -17.75
CA LYS A 35 -6.25 -2.68 -16.76
C LYS A 35 -4.98 -2.01 -16.21
N ALA A 36 -4.96 -1.76 -14.91
CA ALA A 36 -3.84 -1.11 -14.21
C ALA A 36 -2.86 -2.11 -13.59
N ILE A 37 -3.33 -3.21 -12.99
CA ILE A 37 -2.48 -4.25 -12.39
C ILE A 37 -3.02 -5.65 -12.73
N ASN A 38 -2.12 -6.64 -12.81
CA ASN A 38 -2.50 -8.04 -13.00
C ASN A 38 -2.54 -8.79 -11.67
N LEU A 39 -3.75 -9.00 -11.17
CA LEU A 39 -4.03 -9.65 -9.89
C LEU A 39 -3.86 -11.17 -10.00
N LYS A 40 -3.50 -11.80 -8.89
CA LYS A 40 -3.67 -13.25 -8.72
C LYS A 40 -5.15 -13.57 -8.45
N GLU A 41 -5.48 -14.85 -8.53
CA GLU A 41 -6.75 -15.35 -8.02
C GLU A 41 -6.94 -14.92 -6.55
N ASP A 42 -8.17 -14.52 -6.22
CA ASP A 42 -8.60 -13.99 -4.91
C ASP A 42 -7.85 -12.75 -4.39
N ASP A 43 -7.04 -12.10 -5.23
CA ASP A 43 -6.39 -10.83 -4.92
C ASP A 43 -7.22 -9.65 -5.45
N TYR A 44 -7.09 -8.50 -4.79
CA TYR A 44 -7.77 -7.26 -5.17
C TYR A 44 -6.90 -6.05 -4.84
N VAL A 45 -7.19 -4.91 -5.47
CA VAL A 45 -6.49 -3.65 -5.16
C VAL A 45 -7.00 -3.13 -3.83
N ALA A 46 -6.11 -3.04 -2.84
CA ALA A 46 -6.40 -2.52 -1.51
C ALA A 46 -6.21 -0.99 -1.45
N SER A 47 -5.23 -0.45 -2.17
CA SER A 47 -4.98 1.00 -2.21
C SER A 47 -4.40 1.44 -3.56
N GLY A 48 -4.67 2.69 -3.93
CA GLY A 48 -4.07 3.38 -5.06
C GLY A 48 -3.86 4.86 -4.73
N LYS A 49 -2.64 5.37 -4.93
CA LYS A 49 -2.27 6.75 -4.61
C LYS A 49 -1.37 7.35 -5.70
N PRO A 50 -1.48 8.66 -5.98
CA PRO A 50 -0.54 9.36 -6.87
C PRO A 50 0.75 9.71 -6.11
N LEU A 51 1.89 9.37 -6.68
CA LEU A 51 3.21 9.74 -6.20
C LEU A 51 3.71 10.99 -6.93
N ASN A 52 4.38 11.86 -6.20
CA ASN A 52 5.06 13.04 -6.74
C ASN A 52 6.54 12.74 -7.08
N GLY A 53 7.04 11.55 -6.73
CA GLY A 53 8.37 11.09 -7.10
C GLY A 53 8.87 9.91 -6.27
N ASP A 54 10.09 9.46 -6.58
CA ASP A 54 10.75 8.33 -5.93
C ASP A 54 11.14 8.59 -4.46
N LYS A 55 11.18 9.86 -4.05
CA LYS A 55 11.47 10.29 -2.66
C LYS A 55 10.28 10.14 -1.72
N ASP A 56 9.08 9.91 -2.24
CA ASP A 56 7.89 9.75 -1.41
C ASP A 56 8.08 8.60 -0.41
N GLN A 57 7.61 8.84 0.81
CA GLN A 57 7.66 7.87 1.89
C GLN A 57 6.28 7.24 2.03
N LEU A 58 6.25 5.91 2.16
CA LEU A 58 5.03 5.14 2.27
C LEU A 58 4.93 4.54 3.66
N ILE A 59 3.75 4.63 4.26
CA ILE A 59 3.34 3.83 5.41
C ILE A 59 2.38 2.76 4.93
N LEU A 60 2.78 1.51 5.10
CA LEU A 60 2.01 0.34 4.75
C LEU A 60 1.43 -0.25 6.03
N VAL A 61 0.12 -0.50 6.03
CA VAL A 61 -0.60 -1.09 7.15
C VAL A 61 -1.24 -2.40 6.71
N THR A 62 -1.19 -3.39 7.58
CA THR A 62 -1.73 -4.73 7.33
C THR A 62 -2.90 -5.04 8.25
N GLN A 63 -3.73 -6.01 7.86
CA GLN A 63 -4.88 -6.48 8.65
C GLN A 63 -4.47 -6.98 10.04
N ARG A 64 -3.21 -7.43 10.16
CA ARG A 64 -2.60 -7.92 11.41
C ARG A 64 -2.05 -6.81 12.32
N GLY A 65 -2.23 -5.53 11.98
CA GLY A 65 -1.68 -4.42 12.76
C GLY A 65 -0.17 -4.21 12.60
N ALA A 66 0.44 -4.79 11.57
CA ALA A 66 1.83 -4.47 11.23
C ALA A 66 1.90 -3.19 10.41
N VAL A 67 2.82 -2.31 10.79
CA VAL A 67 3.14 -1.05 10.13
C VAL A 67 4.55 -1.10 9.58
N LYS A 68 4.73 -0.65 8.35
CA LYS A 68 6.05 -0.56 7.71
C LYS A 68 6.23 0.76 6.98
N ARG A 69 7.36 1.42 7.25
CA ARG A 69 7.85 2.55 6.46
C ARG A 69 8.73 2.04 5.31
N LEU A 70 8.40 2.44 4.09
CA LEU A 70 9.07 2.05 2.85
C LEU A 70 9.26 3.28 1.97
N LYS A 71 10.43 3.43 1.34
CA LYS A 71 10.60 4.46 0.31
C LYS A 71 9.91 4.00 -0.99
N ALA A 72 9.24 4.90 -1.69
CA ALA A 72 8.65 4.57 -3.00
C ALA A 72 9.71 4.00 -3.97
N SER A 73 10.95 4.51 -3.91
CA SER A 73 12.09 4.02 -4.69
C SER A 73 12.44 2.53 -4.51
N GLU A 74 11.98 1.88 -3.43
CA GLU A 74 12.19 0.43 -3.23
C GLU A 74 11.30 -0.42 -4.14
N ILE A 75 10.21 0.17 -4.65
CA ILE A 75 9.31 -0.43 -5.62
C ILE A 75 9.74 0.09 -7.00
N GLU A 76 10.47 -0.73 -7.75
CA GLU A 76 10.92 -0.35 -9.09
C GLU A 76 9.73 -0.03 -9.99
N LYS A 77 9.80 1.14 -10.65
CA LYS A 77 8.80 1.56 -11.63
C LYS A 77 8.75 0.56 -12.78
N SER A 78 7.55 0.19 -13.18
CA SER A 78 7.30 -0.68 -14.32
C SER A 78 6.18 -0.10 -15.18
N THR A 79 5.60 -0.92 -16.05
CA THR A 79 4.41 -0.55 -16.83
C THR A 79 3.14 -1.11 -16.22
N ARG A 80 2.00 -0.55 -16.60
CA ARG A 80 0.68 -1.03 -16.17
C ARG A 80 0.43 -2.48 -16.61
N ALA A 81 -0.57 -3.09 -15.98
CA ALA A 81 -0.99 -4.48 -16.20
C ALA A 81 0.10 -5.53 -15.90
N LYS A 82 1.19 -5.15 -15.24
CA LYS A 82 2.15 -6.09 -14.62
C LYS A 82 1.63 -6.56 -13.27
N ARG A 83 2.28 -7.59 -12.71
CA ARG A 83 1.90 -8.15 -11.41
C ARG A 83 2.38 -7.32 -10.21
N GLY A 84 3.33 -6.41 -10.44
CA GLY A 84 4.00 -5.70 -9.36
C GLY A 84 5.02 -6.56 -8.61
N LEU A 85 5.61 -5.96 -7.59
CA LEU A 85 6.63 -6.52 -6.74
C LEU A 85 6.05 -6.87 -5.37
N VAL A 86 6.55 -7.96 -4.78
CA VAL A 86 6.22 -8.31 -3.40
C VAL A 86 6.72 -7.21 -2.47
N ILE A 87 5.83 -6.74 -1.60
CA ILE A 87 6.11 -5.68 -0.62
C ILE A 87 5.98 -6.15 0.82
N PHE A 88 5.62 -7.41 1.11
CA PHE A 88 5.79 -8.05 2.42
C PHE A 88 6.27 -9.49 2.22
N LYS A 89 7.06 -10.02 3.15
CA LYS A 89 7.46 -11.43 3.09
C LYS A 89 6.28 -12.33 3.43
N GLU A 90 5.87 -13.10 2.43
CA GLU A 90 4.80 -14.09 2.57
C GLU A 90 5.16 -15.15 3.62
N LEU A 91 4.22 -15.43 4.52
CA LEU A 91 4.34 -16.44 5.56
C LEU A 91 3.48 -17.65 5.22
N LYS A 92 3.92 -18.86 5.60
CA LYS A 92 3.13 -20.08 5.39
C LYS A 92 1.83 -20.11 6.18
N ARG A 93 1.78 -19.40 7.31
CA ARG A 93 0.63 -19.32 8.21
C ARG A 93 0.36 -17.87 8.54
N ASN A 94 -0.92 -17.50 8.50
CA ASN A 94 -1.41 -16.15 8.76
C ASN A 94 -0.60 -15.05 8.06
N PRO A 95 -0.55 -15.05 6.71
CA PRO A 95 0.27 -14.10 5.98
C PRO A 95 -0.24 -12.67 6.11
N TYR A 96 0.66 -11.70 5.97
CA TYR A 96 0.29 -10.28 5.98
C TYR A 96 -0.47 -9.91 4.72
N ARG A 97 -1.53 -9.13 4.88
CA ARG A 97 -2.36 -8.61 3.81
C ARG A 97 -2.52 -7.11 3.99
N ILE A 98 -2.45 -6.38 2.89
CA ILE A 98 -2.48 -4.92 2.93
C ILE A 98 -3.92 -4.46 3.14
N VAL A 99 -4.10 -3.57 4.11
CA VAL A 99 -5.34 -2.78 4.28
C VAL A 99 -5.20 -1.47 3.53
N GLY A 100 -4.06 -0.79 3.70
CA GLY A 100 -3.82 0.50 3.10
C GLY A 100 -2.35 0.82 2.91
N ILE A 101 -2.10 1.77 2.02
CA ILE A 101 -0.82 2.46 1.88
C ILE A 101 -1.11 3.95 1.88
N GLU A 102 -0.45 4.67 2.76
CA GLU A 102 -0.50 6.12 2.84
C GLU A 102 0.84 6.72 2.41
N ILE A 103 0.77 7.77 1.61
CA ILE A 103 1.93 8.61 1.30
C ILE A 103 2.02 9.61 2.44
N VAL A 104 3.18 9.67 3.09
CA VAL A 104 3.35 10.49 4.28
C VAL A 104 4.49 11.47 4.13
N ARG A 105 4.28 12.66 4.67
CA ARG A 105 5.33 13.60 5.01
C ARG A 105 5.73 13.42 6.47
N ASP A 106 6.89 13.96 6.83
CA ASP A 106 7.45 13.80 8.16
C ASP A 106 6.59 14.45 9.27
N ASP A 107 5.67 15.34 8.95
CA ASP A 107 4.77 16.05 9.86
C ASP A 107 3.32 15.54 9.86
N GLU A 108 3.04 14.49 9.10
CA GLU A 108 1.70 13.89 8.98
C GLU A 108 1.57 12.64 9.85
N LEU A 109 0.39 12.44 10.43
CA LEU A 109 0.03 11.26 11.19
C LEU A 109 -0.83 10.34 10.33
N VAL A 110 -0.66 9.03 10.50
CA VAL A 110 -1.53 8.01 9.90
C VAL A 110 -2.37 7.39 10.99
N TYR A 111 -3.62 7.09 10.70
CA TYR A 111 -4.49 6.39 11.64
C TYR A 111 -4.77 5.00 11.09
N MET A 112 -5.03 4.06 11.99
CA MET A 112 -5.62 2.78 11.59
C MET A 112 -6.74 2.43 12.54
N LYS A 113 -7.80 1.82 12.00
CA LYS A 113 -8.99 1.46 12.75
C LYS A 113 -9.25 -0.04 12.66
N THR A 114 -9.57 -0.65 13.80
CA THR A 114 -9.87 -2.07 13.90
C THR A 114 -11.36 -2.39 13.86
N GLU A 115 -11.69 -3.67 13.70
CA GLU A 115 -13.07 -4.19 13.79
C GLU A 115 -13.76 -3.84 15.11
N LYS A 116 -13.02 -3.76 16.22
CA LYS A 116 -13.55 -3.35 17.53
C LYS A 116 -13.54 -1.83 17.74
N HIS A 117 -13.39 -1.06 16.67
CA HIS A 117 -13.38 0.40 16.66
C HIS A 117 -12.27 1.06 17.48
N ILE A 118 -11.17 0.33 17.70
CA ILE A 118 -9.96 0.92 18.29
C ILE A 118 -9.24 1.67 17.18
N VAL A 119 -8.86 2.91 17.46
CA VAL A 119 -8.08 3.76 16.56
C VAL A 119 -6.69 3.91 17.14
N GLU A 120 -5.69 3.54 16.36
CA GLU A 120 -4.28 3.70 16.70
C GLU A 120 -3.66 4.79 15.83
N GLU A 121 -2.87 5.66 16.46
CA GLU A 121 -2.13 6.72 15.78
C GLU A 121 -0.71 6.26 15.46
N ILE A 122 -0.28 6.50 14.23
CA ILE A 122 1.02 6.11 13.70
C ILE A 122 1.76 7.39 13.34
N ASP A 123 2.81 7.71 14.10
CA ASP A 123 3.81 8.69 13.70
C ASP A 123 4.84 8.03 12.75
N PRO A 124 4.88 8.41 11.45
CA PRO A 124 5.83 7.86 10.50
C PRO A 124 7.31 8.00 10.93
N LYS A 125 7.66 9.03 11.72
CA LYS A 125 9.03 9.25 12.21
C LYS A 125 9.49 8.18 13.19
N ALA A 126 8.57 7.53 13.91
CA ALA A 126 8.88 6.44 14.82
C ALA A 126 9.40 5.19 14.07
N TYR A 127 9.16 5.10 12.76
CA TYR A 127 9.52 3.95 11.94
C TYR A 127 10.72 4.25 11.05
N ARG A 128 11.71 3.36 11.08
CA ARG A 128 12.83 3.38 10.12
C ARG A 128 12.37 2.78 8.80
N ASN A 129 12.90 3.31 7.70
CA ASN A 129 12.76 2.70 6.39
C ASN A 129 13.25 1.25 6.40
N LYS A 130 12.45 0.36 5.81
CA LYS A 130 12.77 -1.05 5.64
C LYS A 130 12.75 -1.42 4.15
N ASP A 131 13.33 -2.56 3.82
CA ASP A 131 13.20 -3.15 2.49
C ASP A 131 11.81 -3.80 2.28
N ARG A 132 11.54 -4.15 1.01
CA ARG A 132 10.30 -4.82 0.58
C ARG A 132 10.06 -6.20 1.21
N TYR A 133 11.11 -6.95 1.54
CA TYR A 133 11.01 -8.32 2.05
C TYR A 133 10.96 -8.39 3.60
N SER A 134 10.86 -7.26 4.27
CA SER A 134 10.59 -7.16 5.70
C SER A 134 9.08 -7.14 6.00
N ASN A 135 8.70 -7.43 7.24
CA ASN A 135 7.30 -7.44 7.68
C ASN A 135 6.92 -6.25 8.59
N GLY A 136 7.78 -5.23 8.69
CA GLY A 136 7.52 -4.08 9.55
C GLY A 136 7.51 -4.42 11.05
N SER A 137 6.79 -3.61 11.82
CA SER A 137 6.61 -3.75 13.27
C SER A 137 5.13 -3.96 13.59
N LEU A 138 4.80 -4.91 14.47
CA LEU A 138 3.45 -5.05 15.01
C LEU A 138 3.20 -3.93 16.03
N VAL A 139 2.10 -3.21 15.86
CA VAL A 139 1.72 -2.07 16.70
C VAL A 139 0.59 -2.44 17.66
N LEU A 140 -0.27 -3.38 17.26
CA LEU A 140 -1.39 -3.87 18.05
C LEU A 140 -1.46 -5.40 18.08
N ASP A 141 -2.10 -5.94 19.11
CA ASP A 141 -2.51 -7.34 19.15
C ASP A 141 -3.94 -7.48 18.61
N VAL A 142 -4.07 -8.03 17.40
CA VAL A 142 -5.37 -8.22 16.75
C VAL A 142 -6.27 -9.24 17.45
N ASN A 143 -5.74 -10.11 18.31
CA ASN A 143 -6.59 -11.02 19.09
C ASN A 143 -7.46 -10.23 20.08
N ASP A 144 -6.88 -9.18 20.66
CA ASP A 144 -7.55 -8.31 21.62
C ASP A 144 -8.35 -7.21 20.92
N THR A 145 -7.82 -6.67 19.82
CA THR A 145 -8.35 -5.46 19.17
C THR A 145 -9.22 -5.72 17.94
N GLY A 146 -9.26 -6.96 17.42
CA GLY A 146 -9.82 -7.26 16.10
C GLY A 146 -8.84 -6.91 14.98
N GLU A 147 -9.09 -7.40 13.76
CA GLU A 147 -8.23 -7.05 12.62
C GLU A 147 -8.36 -5.58 12.24
N VAL A 148 -7.32 -5.02 11.61
CA VAL A 148 -7.36 -3.68 11.02
C VAL A 148 -8.21 -3.72 9.75
N ILE A 149 -9.14 -2.78 9.61
CA ILE A 149 -10.08 -2.72 8.49
C ILE A 149 -9.95 -1.45 7.65
N GLU A 150 -9.33 -0.40 8.20
CA GLU A 150 -9.26 0.92 7.57
C GLU A 150 -8.00 1.66 8.01
N THR A 151 -7.48 2.50 7.11
CA THR A 151 -6.39 3.46 7.33
C THR A 151 -6.79 4.83 6.83
#